data_AF-A0A1C3J644-F1
#
_entry.id   AF-A0A1C3J644-F1
#
_cell.length_a   1.000
_cell.length_b   1.000
_cell.length_c   1.000
_cell.angle_alpha   90.00
_cell.angle_beta   90.00
_cell.angle_gamma   90.00
#
_symmetry.space_group_name_H-M   'P 1'
#
loop_
_entity.id
_entity.type
_entity.pdbx_description
1 polymer ?
#
loop_
_entity_poly.entity_id
_entity_poly.type
_entity_poly.pdbx_seq_one_letter_code
_entity_poly.pdbx_strand_id
1 'polypeptide(L)'
;MFCMKRRSILTCTVSSLLLAGCGGGSDSSSDVPASIVSPNVNGTPSLASVSTYQTSSMSKDIEECSKAFLVNSSCDLSVIKPLGVNQVNVTIEQIQERLVVSHQWMADSFIEALKEINDQDLLNLFKPLNSIVISYDIRPSFYTTSTASMYIDPKYVWRNKSEWDSIHKQEDYRNGFQTEFKFDKAQRYVHEATNDYISYSNTYTPLRNESREANHIAPGLFRLLSHELAHANDFLQEHDLTQIPSYGYITNYIHPLKKLNHELIERDPLTSNLLNKAAQIAFQGESMTNEIRRLTGEVAGDAFEADKAAAFYSYSSPAEDVAMLFEAYMMYKKYRALSDVAFLSIPQIEDYSCNDWKVQWGQRSRLSDNDVQDRAVFVASGILGKSELTIRAELSSLPAAPEVLSVGQGWCSSQKFMDVNPEARSVISAASMTGFSENTRYLEDLEN
;
A
#
# COMPACT_ATOMS: atom_id res chain seq x y z
N MET A 1 -42.08 -59.91 -21.77
CA MET A 1 -42.76 -60.01 -20.47
C MET A 1 -42.58 -58.67 -19.77
N PHE A 2 -43.68 -57.95 -19.54
CA PHE A 2 -43.74 -56.60 -18.97
C PHE A 2 -43.22 -56.57 -17.51
N CYS A 3 -42.48 -55.52 -17.12
CA CYS A 3 -42.91 -54.64 -16.03
C CYS A 3 -42.14 -53.30 -16.03
N MET A 4 -42.89 -52.23 -15.82
CA MET A 4 -42.52 -50.81 -15.91
C MET A 4 -41.98 -50.23 -14.61
N LYS A 5 -41.15 -49.18 -14.78
CA LYS A 5 -41.04 -47.89 -14.03
C LYS A 5 -40.85 -47.92 -12.50
N ARG A 6 -39.85 -47.14 -12.06
CA ARG A 6 -40.08 -45.79 -11.45
C ARG A 6 -38.79 -44.96 -11.45
N ARG A 7 -38.88 -43.77 -12.05
CA ARG A 7 -37.92 -42.67 -11.89
C ARG A 7 -38.25 -41.96 -10.57
N SER A 8 -37.26 -41.71 -9.74
CA SER A 8 -37.34 -40.75 -8.64
C SER A 8 -36.32 -39.67 -8.91
N ILE A 9 -36.82 -38.44 -9.08
CA ILE A 9 -36.01 -37.22 -9.23
C ILE A 9 -35.67 -36.78 -7.81
N LEU A 10 -34.38 -36.80 -7.46
CA LEU A 10 -33.88 -36.22 -6.23
C LEU A 10 -33.22 -34.88 -6.59
N THR A 11 -33.85 -33.79 -6.17
CA THR A 11 -33.32 -32.44 -6.17
C THR A 11 -32.10 -32.36 -5.25
N CYS A 12 -30.90 -32.22 -5.83
CA CYS A 12 -29.70 -31.87 -5.08
C CYS A 12 -29.64 -30.34 -4.90
N THR A 13 -29.97 -29.89 -3.69
CA THR A 13 -29.54 -28.60 -3.14
C THR A 13 -28.02 -28.63 -2.97
N VAL A 14 -27.31 -27.80 -3.72
CA VAL A 14 -25.87 -27.59 -3.59
C VAL A 14 -25.65 -26.66 -2.40
N SER A 15 -25.27 -27.23 -1.25
CA SER A 15 -24.69 -26.49 -0.13
C SER A 15 -23.18 -26.47 -0.30
N SER A 16 -22.63 -25.30 -0.63
CA SER A 16 -21.19 -25.08 -0.72
C SER A 16 -20.57 -25.11 0.69
N LEU A 17 -19.94 -26.23 1.03
CA LEU A 17 -19.09 -26.39 2.20
C LEU A 17 -17.67 -25.92 1.87
N LEU A 18 -17.15 -25.04 2.73
CA LEU A 18 -15.77 -24.54 2.76
C LEU A 18 -14.79 -25.72 2.86
N LEU A 19 -13.85 -25.80 1.92
CA LEU A 19 -12.75 -26.76 1.96
C LEU A 19 -11.60 -26.18 2.78
N ALA A 20 -11.36 -26.78 3.96
CA ALA A 20 -10.10 -26.70 4.68
C ALA A 20 -9.08 -27.60 3.97
N GLY A 21 -8.00 -27.00 3.46
CA GLY A 21 -6.86 -27.70 2.88
C GLY A 21 -5.90 -28.19 3.95
N CYS A 22 -6.04 -29.46 4.34
CA CYS A 22 -5.01 -30.22 5.05
C CYS A 22 -3.98 -30.76 4.05
N GLY A 23 -2.70 -30.53 4.32
CA GLY A 23 -1.59 -31.22 3.65
C GLY A 23 -0.53 -31.62 4.66
N GLY A 24 -0.51 -32.90 5.05
CA GLY A 24 0.62 -33.58 5.70
C GLY A 24 1.12 -34.69 4.76
N GLY A 25 2.33 -35.26 4.88
CA GLY A 25 3.41 -35.10 5.85
C GLY A 25 4.59 -36.02 5.48
N SER A 26 5.64 -36.08 6.32
CA SER A 26 6.30 -37.33 6.77
C SER A 26 7.37 -37.03 7.84
N ASP A 27 7.43 -37.92 8.83
CA ASP A 27 8.08 -37.80 10.14
C ASP A 27 9.63 -37.76 10.14
N SER A 28 10.18 -36.95 11.05
CA SER A 28 11.27 -37.40 11.92
C SER A 28 11.12 -36.75 13.30
N SER A 29 11.16 -37.59 14.33
CA SER A 29 10.91 -37.27 15.73
C SER A 29 11.97 -36.34 16.33
N SER A 30 11.54 -35.17 16.77
CA SER A 30 12.10 -34.50 17.95
C SER A 30 10.94 -33.83 18.67
N ASP A 31 10.86 -34.06 19.98
CA ASP A 31 9.91 -33.37 20.87
C ASP A 31 10.18 -31.87 20.81
N VAL A 32 9.44 -31.16 19.95
CA VAL A 32 9.41 -29.70 19.91
C VAL A 32 8.18 -29.25 20.71
N PRO A 33 8.34 -28.39 21.74
CA PRO A 33 7.22 -27.84 22.48
C PRO A 33 6.27 -27.10 21.55
N ALA A 34 4.98 -27.09 21.90
CA ALA A 34 3.88 -26.42 21.20
C ALA A 34 4.33 -25.27 20.29
N SER A 35 4.11 -25.46 18.99
CA SER A 35 4.37 -24.48 17.92
C SER A 35 4.04 -23.07 18.38
N ILE A 36 5.04 -22.19 18.37
CA ILE A 36 4.84 -20.74 18.48
C ILE A 36 3.98 -20.37 17.27
N VAL A 37 2.69 -20.14 17.48
CA VAL A 37 1.80 -19.61 16.45
C VAL A 37 2.36 -18.26 16.06
N SER A 38 2.61 -18.04 14.76
CA SER A 38 3.09 -16.75 14.26
C SER A 38 2.18 -15.64 14.79
N PRO A 39 2.72 -14.55 15.37
CA PRO A 39 1.90 -13.44 15.83
C PRO A 39 1.22 -12.70 14.68
N ASN A 40 1.57 -13.01 13.43
CA ASN A 40 0.83 -12.58 12.25
C ASN A 40 0.58 -13.77 11.30
N VAL A 41 -0.68 -14.00 10.97
CA VAL A 41 -1.11 -15.09 10.08
C VAL A 41 -1.77 -14.48 8.84
N ASN A 42 -1.11 -14.62 7.69
CA ASN A 42 -1.58 -14.11 6.40
C ASN A 42 -2.02 -12.62 6.46
N GLY A 43 -1.20 -11.78 7.09
CA GLY A 43 -1.48 -10.34 7.23
C GLY A 43 -2.38 -9.99 8.42
N THR A 44 -2.92 -10.97 9.16
CA THR A 44 -3.74 -10.73 10.35
C THR A 44 -2.86 -10.73 11.61
N PRO A 45 -2.63 -9.58 12.27
CA PRO A 45 -1.82 -9.48 13.49
C PRO A 45 -2.57 -10.03 14.72
N SER A 46 -1.82 -10.45 15.75
CA SER A 46 -2.39 -10.93 17.01
C SER A 46 -2.89 -9.79 17.90
N LEU A 47 -2.21 -8.64 17.84
CA LEU A 47 -2.43 -7.46 18.69
C LEU A 47 -2.48 -7.80 20.20
N ALA A 48 -1.80 -8.88 20.62
CA ALA A 48 -1.92 -9.41 21.97
C ALA A 48 -1.37 -8.45 23.05
N SER A 49 -0.47 -7.54 22.67
CA SER A 49 0.27 -6.67 23.61
C SER A 49 0.11 -5.18 23.30
N VAL A 50 -1.04 -4.77 22.78
CA VAL A 50 -1.32 -3.36 22.53
C VAL A 50 -2.07 -2.70 23.68
N SER A 51 -1.87 -1.40 23.85
CA SER A 51 -2.58 -0.53 24.79
C SER A 51 -2.68 0.88 24.22
N THR A 52 -3.63 1.71 24.69
CA THR A 52 -3.69 3.12 24.25
C THR A 52 -2.44 3.89 24.64
N TYR A 53 -1.95 4.72 23.73
CA TYR A 53 -0.80 5.60 23.95
C TYR A 53 -1.02 6.51 25.16
N GLN A 54 -2.18 7.17 25.21
CA GLN A 54 -2.62 8.01 26.33
C GLN A 54 -3.70 7.30 27.15
N THR A 55 -3.57 7.33 28.48
CA THR A 55 -4.59 6.82 29.38
C THR A 55 -5.74 7.82 29.51
N SER A 56 -6.96 7.40 29.21
CA SER A 56 -8.18 8.19 29.35
C SER A 56 -9.36 7.30 29.77
N SER A 57 -10.53 7.90 29.99
CA SER A 57 -11.76 7.14 30.23
C SER A 57 -12.17 6.27 29.03
N MET A 58 -11.72 6.59 27.82
CA MET A 58 -12.00 5.85 26.59
C MET A 58 -10.95 4.77 26.27
N SER A 59 -9.90 4.61 27.09
CA SER A 59 -8.79 3.70 26.76
C SER A 59 -9.25 2.27 26.48
N LYS A 60 -10.13 1.74 27.33
CA LYS A 60 -10.69 0.39 27.16
C LYS A 60 -11.48 0.27 25.85
N ASP A 61 -12.31 1.26 25.56
CA ASP A 61 -13.19 1.28 24.39
C ASP A 61 -12.40 1.35 23.08
N ILE A 62 -11.34 2.16 23.04
CA ILE A 62 -10.45 2.29 21.89
C ILE A 62 -9.67 0.98 21.68
N GLU A 63 -9.16 0.38 22.75
CA GLU A 63 -8.43 -0.90 22.66
C GLU A 63 -9.35 -2.04 22.20
N GLU A 64 -10.55 -2.17 22.77
CA GLU A 64 -11.53 -3.19 22.36
C GLU A 64 -11.97 -2.99 20.90
N CYS A 65 -12.25 -1.75 20.48
CA CYS A 65 -12.55 -1.43 19.09
C CYS A 65 -11.41 -1.84 18.14
N SER A 66 -10.16 -1.56 18.50
CA SER A 66 -8.98 -1.90 17.69
C SER A 66 -8.76 -3.41 17.50
N LYS A 67 -9.38 -4.25 18.33
CA LYS A 67 -9.26 -5.73 18.27
C LYS A 67 -10.52 -6.39 17.71
N ALA A 68 -11.62 -5.66 17.55
CA ALA A 68 -12.93 -6.24 17.27
C ALA A 68 -12.97 -7.06 15.96
N PHE A 69 -12.22 -6.66 14.93
CA PHE A 69 -12.19 -7.39 13.66
C PHE A 69 -11.59 -8.81 13.79
N LEU A 70 -10.71 -9.05 14.76
CA LEU A 70 -10.08 -10.37 14.99
C LEU A 70 -11.09 -11.46 15.36
N VAL A 71 -12.27 -11.06 15.84
CA VAL A 71 -13.37 -11.95 16.21
C VAL A 71 -14.61 -11.73 15.33
N ASN A 72 -14.43 -11.19 14.11
CA ASN A 72 -15.50 -10.84 13.19
C ASN A 72 -16.57 -9.91 13.80
N SER A 73 -16.13 -8.96 14.63
CA SER A 73 -16.97 -7.94 15.26
C SER A 73 -16.62 -6.53 14.76
N SER A 74 -17.33 -5.53 15.26
CA SER A 74 -17.22 -4.12 14.86
C SER A 74 -17.29 -3.22 16.08
N CYS A 75 -16.84 -1.97 15.94
CA CYS A 75 -16.96 -0.96 16.99
C CYS A 75 -18.39 -0.44 17.12
N ASP A 76 -18.86 -0.26 18.36
CA ASP A 76 -20.17 0.31 18.69
C ASP A 76 -20.10 1.85 18.71
N LEU A 77 -20.91 2.49 17.88
CA LEU A 77 -21.01 3.95 17.71
C LEU A 77 -21.54 4.68 18.95
N SER A 78 -22.17 3.97 19.88
CA SER A 78 -22.55 4.54 21.18
C SER A 78 -21.35 4.72 22.12
N VAL A 79 -20.26 4.03 21.83
CA VAL A 79 -19.04 3.99 22.64
C VAL A 79 -17.91 4.79 21.99
N ILE A 80 -17.66 4.54 20.70
CA ILE A 80 -16.59 5.18 19.94
C ILE A 80 -17.06 5.59 18.56
N LYS A 81 -16.71 6.80 18.15
CA LYS A 81 -17.04 7.35 16.83
C LYS A 81 -15.78 7.83 16.11
N PRO A 82 -15.82 7.92 14.77
CA PRO A 82 -14.72 8.44 13.98
C PRO A 82 -14.28 9.83 14.43
N LEU A 83 -12.98 10.12 14.28
CA LEU A 83 -12.35 11.39 14.69
C LEU A 83 -13.05 12.63 14.13
N GLY A 84 -13.53 12.55 12.89
CA GLY A 84 -14.13 13.68 12.17
C GLY A 84 -15.51 14.09 12.66
N VAL A 85 -16.14 13.31 13.53
CA VAL A 85 -17.49 13.63 14.03
C VAL A 85 -17.44 14.90 14.87
N ASN A 86 -18.13 15.94 14.40
CA ASN A 86 -18.14 17.31 14.95
C ASN A 86 -16.81 18.07 14.84
N GLN A 87 -15.87 17.61 14.02
CA GLN A 87 -14.59 18.29 13.82
C GLN A 87 -14.50 18.88 12.41
N VAL A 88 -14.16 20.17 12.32
CA VAL A 88 -13.87 20.80 11.03
C VAL A 88 -12.48 20.38 10.55
N ASN A 89 -11.49 20.48 11.44
CA ASN A 89 -10.10 20.06 11.22
C ASN A 89 -9.66 19.10 12.32
N VAL A 90 -8.87 18.10 11.95
CA VAL A 90 -8.23 17.16 12.89
C VAL A 90 -6.87 17.71 13.32
N THR A 91 -6.57 17.63 14.62
CA THR A 91 -5.25 18.00 15.18
C THR A 91 -4.42 16.77 15.52
N ILE A 92 -3.10 16.96 15.72
CA ILE A 92 -2.21 15.87 16.14
C ILE A 92 -2.63 15.33 17.51
N GLU A 93 -3.09 16.18 18.43
CA GLU A 93 -3.56 15.78 19.76
C GLU A 93 -4.77 14.86 19.66
N GLN A 94 -5.71 15.13 18.76
CA GLN A 94 -6.87 14.26 18.53
C GLN A 94 -6.45 12.91 17.94
N ILE A 95 -5.44 12.88 17.06
CA ILE A 95 -4.86 11.63 16.56
C ILE A 95 -4.19 10.86 17.71
N GLN A 96 -3.46 11.55 18.60
CA GLN A 96 -2.81 10.94 19.76
C GLN A 96 -3.79 10.23 20.69
N GLU A 97 -4.97 10.83 20.91
CA GLU A 97 -6.04 10.24 21.72
C GLU A 97 -6.56 8.90 21.17
N ARG A 98 -6.32 8.60 19.88
CA ARG A 98 -6.77 7.37 19.20
C ARG A 98 -5.65 6.38 18.90
N LEU A 99 -4.41 6.67 19.33
CA LEU A 99 -3.28 5.78 19.13
C LEU A 99 -3.35 4.57 20.07
N VAL A 100 -3.20 3.39 19.50
CA VAL A 100 -3.06 2.10 20.19
C VAL A 100 -1.73 1.50 19.78
N VAL A 101 -0.83 1.26 20.74
CA VAL A 101 0.53 0.82 20.44
C VAL A 101 0.98 -0.38 21.26
N SER A 102 1.84 -1.20 20.67
CA SER A 102 2.55 -2.26 21.41
C SER A 102 3.76 -1.73 22.19
N HIS A 103 4.36 -0.64 21.70
CA HIS A 103 5.50 0.01 22.33
C HIS A 103 5.33 1.53 22.24
N GLN A 104 5.65 2.25 23.32
CA GLN A 104 5.50 3.71 23.40
C GLN A 104 6.27 4.44 22.30
N TRP A 105 7.49 3.99 21.98
CA TRP A 105 8.33 4.61 20.95
C TRP A 105 7.66 4.66 19.57
N MET A 106 6.74 3.74 19.26
CA MET A 106 6.03 3.70 17.99
C MET A 106 5.13 4.93 17.84
N ALA A 107 4.40 5.29 18.90
CA ALA A 107 3.59 6.50 18.93
C ALA A 107 4.48 7.75 18.89
N ASP A 108 5.54 7.79 19.72
CA ASP A 108 6.45 8.94 19.77
C ASP A 108 7.02 9.26 18.39
N SER A 109 7.54 8.25 17.68
CA SER A 109 8.10 8.44 16.35
C SER A 109 7.04 8.79 15.29
N PHE A 110 5.85 8.20 15.39
CA PHE A 110 4.73 8.54 14.50
C PHE A 110 4.32 10.01 14.67
N ILE A 111 4.20 10.49 15.91
CA ILE A 111 3.84 11.87 16.24
C ILE A 111 4.91 12.84 15.75
N GLU A 112 6.20 12.55 15.99
CA GLU A 112 7.29 13.41 15.49
C GLU A 112 7.32 13.46 13.96
N ALA A 113 7.06 12.34 13.28
CA ALA A 113 6.95 12.31 11.83
C ALA A 113 5.73 13.11 11.33
N LEU A 114 4.57 13.07 12.00
CA LEU A 114 3.42 13.90 11.67
C LEU A 114 3.71 15.41 11.84
N LYS A 115 4.46 15.78 12.90
CA LYS A 115 4.92 17.16 13.09
C LYS A 115 5.89 17.61 12.01
N GLU A 116 6.81 16.74 11.59
CA GLU A 116 7.73 17.01 10.48
C GLU A 116 6.98 17.15 9.14
N ILE A 117 5.98 16.29 8.91
CA ILE A 117 5.11 16.38 7.73
C ILE A 117 4.41 17.73 7.74
N ASN A 118 3.78 18.16 8.84
CA ASN A 118 3.08 19.44 8.96
C ASN A 118 2.15 19.73 7.75
N ASP A 119 1.15 18.88 7.53
CA ASP A 119 0.20 19.01 6.42
C ASP A 119 -1.24 18.80 6.92
N GLN A 120 -2.04 19.87 6.90
CA GLN A 120 -3.41 19.83 7.42
C GLN A 120 -4.35 18.97 6.56
N ASP A 121 -4.12 18.88 5.25
CA ASP A 121 -4.91 18.02 4.38
C ASP A 121 -4.69 16.55 4.79
N LEU A 122 -3.42 16.15 5.03
CA LEU A 122 -3.12 14.81 5.56
C LEU A 122 -3.79 14.56 6.92
N LEU A 123 -3.70 15.49 7.87
CA LEU A 123 -4.33 15.32 9.19
C LEU A 123 -5.85 15.11 9.07
N ASN A 124 -6.49 15.83 8.15
CA ASN A 124 -7.93 15.70 7.91
C ASN A 124 -8.31 14.35 7.30
N LEU A 125 -7.39 13.60 6.68
CA LEU A 125 -7.68 12.25 6.21
C LEU A 125 -7.90 11.24 7.35
N PHE A 126 -7.51 11.56 8.59
CA PHE A 126 -7.80 10.71 9.76
C PHE A 126 -9.26 10.80 10.23
N LYS A 127 -10.06 11.74 9.69
CA LYS A 127 -11.47 11.94 10.05
C LYS A 127 -12.29 10.63 10.10
N PRO A 128 -12.15 9.69 9.15
CA PRO A 128 -12.96 8.46 9.16
C PRO A 128 -12.52 7.40 10.18
N LEU A 129 -11.45 7.62 10.94
CA LEU A 129 -10.88 6.59 11.80
C LEU A 129 -11.42 6.61 13.23
N ASN A 130 -11.72 5.42 13.76
CA ASN A 130 -11.98 5.17 15.17
C ASN A 130 -10.69 4.98 15.97
N SER A 131 -9.70 4.27 15.42
CA SER A 131 -8.40 4.04 16.06
C SER A 131 -7.26 3.95 15.05
N ILE A 132 -6.05 4.28 15.51
CA ILE A 132 -4.80 4.13 14.74
C ILE A 132 -3.89 3.19 15.54
N VAL A 133 -3.55 2.04 14.96
CA VAL A 133 -2.85 0.95 15.65
C VAL A 133 -1.45 0.80 15.09
N ILE A 134 -0.43 0.81 15.96
CA ILE A 134 0.96 0.52 15.59
C ILE A 134 1.49 -0.58 16.51
N SER A 135 1.70 -1.77 15.96
CA SER A 135 2.05 -2.96 16.73
C SER A 135 3.20 -3.73 16.09
N TYR A 136 4.04 -4.33 16.93
CA TYR A 136 5.25 -5.05 16.52
C TYR A 136 4.99 -6.18 15.50
N ASP A 137 3.76 -6.69 15.42
CA ASP A 137 3.30 -7.81 14.60
C ASP A 137 2.41 -7.40 13.41
N ILE A 138 2.22 -6.10 13.15
CA ILE A 138 1.50 -5.64 11.95
C ILE A 138 2.43 -5.70 10.73
N ARG A 139 2.04 -6.48 9.73
CA ARG A 139 2.67 -6.54 8.40
C ARG A 139 1.73 -7.25 7.41
N PRO A 140 1.36 -6.64 6.28
CA PRO A 140 1.58 -5.22 5.92
C PRO A 140 0.74 -4.26 6.78
N SER A 141 0.90 -2.95 6.56
CA SER A 141 -0.08 -1.96 7.00
C SER A 141 -1.41 -2.17 6.25
N PHE A 142 -2.53 -1.80 6.86
CA PHE A 142 -3.84 -1.87 6.22
C PHE A 142 -4.90 -0.99 6.93
N TYR A 143 -5.93 -0.62 6.19
CA TYR A 143 -7.21 -0.14 6.71
C TYR A 143 -8.27 -1.26 6.70
N THR A 144 -9.20 -1.27 7.67
CA THR A 144 -10.39 -2.14 7.61
C THR A 144 -11.68 -1.40 7.95
N THR A 145 -12.70 -1.62 7.13
CA THR A 145 -14.07 -1.11 7.34
C THR A 145 -14.79 -1.78 8.52
N SER A 146 -14.29 -2.93 9.00
CA SER A 146 -14.87 -3.65 10.14
C SER A 146 -14.87 -2.80 11.41
N THR A 147 -13.81 -2.02 11.61
CA THR A 147 -13.64 -1.15 12.79
C THR A 147 -13.49 0.31 12.41
N ALA A 148 -13.37 0.63 11.12
CA ALA A 148 -12.90 1.92 10.63
C ALA A 148 -11.58 2.30 11.31
N SER A 149 -10.61 1.40 11.30
CA SER A 149 -9.31 1.60 11.94
C SER A 149 -8.19 1.34 10.96
N MET A 150 -7.06 2.02 11.21
CA MET A 150 -5.82 1.84 10.44
C MET A 150 -4.78 1.11 11.28
N TYR A 151 -4.05 0.20 10.66
CA TYR A 151 -3.01 -0.64 11.25
C TYR A 151 -1.71 -0.38 10.50
N ILE A 152 -0.65 0.02 11.21
CA ILE A 152 0.61 0.49 10.63
C ILE A 152 1.72 -0.50 10.96
N ASP A 153 2.41 -0.99 9.93
CA ASP A 153 3.65 -1.76 10.09
C ASP A 153 4.72 -0.86 10.73
N PRO A 154 5.27 -1.24 11.89
CA PRO A 154 6.23 -0.43 12.62
C PRO A 154 7.56 -0.24 11.87
N LYS A 155 7.81 -0.96 10.77
CA LYS A 155 8.95 -0.67 9.88
C LYS A 155 8.94 0.77 9.35
N TYR A 156 7.78 1.40 9.29
CA TYR A 156 7.64 2.78 8.86
C TYR A 156 8.07 3.81 9.91
N VAL A 157 8.24 3.42 11.19
CA VAL A 157 8.45 4.38 12.30
C VAL A 157 9.62 4.06 13.23
N TRP A 158 10.44 3.04 12.96
CA TRP A 158 11.64 2.81 13.78
C TRP A 158 12.71 3.89 13.54
N ARG A 159 13.46 4.23 14.58
CA ARG A 159 14.51 5.27 14.58
C ARG A 159 15.90 4.74 14.87
N ASN A 160 16.02 3.62 15.58
CA ASN A 160 17.31 3.03 15.91
C ASN A 160 17.24 1.49 15.95
N LYS A 161 18.41 0.86 16.09
CA LYS A 161 18.54 -0.61 16.12
C LYS A 161 17.70 -1.29 17.20
N SER A 162 17.59 -0.73 18.41
CA SER A 162 16.80 -1.34 19.48
C SER A 162 15.32 -1.38 19.12
N GLU A 163 14.80 -0.32 18.50
CA GLU A 163 13.41 -0.27 18.03
C GLU A 163 13.19 -1.25 16.88
N TRP A 164 14.10 -1.30 15.90
CA TRP A 164 14.06 -2.27 14.80
C TRP A 164 14.06 -3.73 15.29
N ASP A 165 14.86 -4.06 16.29
CA ASP A 165 14.93 -5.40 16.85
C ASP A 165 13.69 -5.81 17.65
N SER A 166 12.90 -4.83 18.10
CA SER A 166 11.64 -5.08 18.82
C SER A 166 10.46 -5.43 17.90
N ILE A 167 10.61 -5.26 16.58
CA ILE A 167 9.60 -5.57 15.57
C ILE A 167 9.65 -7.05 15.20
N HIS A 168 8.48 -7.68 15.00
CA HIS A 168 8.41 -9.02 14.46
C HIS A 168 8.78 -9.01 12.96
N LYS A 169 9.87 -9.71 12.62
CA LYS A 169 10.37 -9.80 11.26
C LYS A 169 9.75 -11.01 10.58
N GLN A 170 8.64 -10.79 9.89
CA GLN A 170 8.05 -11.78 8.99
C GLN A 170 8.17 -11.28 7.54
N GLU A 171 8.33 -12.19 6.59
CA GLU A 171 8.16 -11.87 5.19
C GLU A 171 6.69 -11.52 4.90
N ASP A 172 6.46 -10.68 3.89
CA ASP A 172 5.10 -10.43 3.41
C ASP A 172 4.53 -11.76 2.89
N TYR A 173 3.32 -12.11 3.29
CA TYR A 173 2.71 -13.39 2.90
C TYR A 173 2.48 -13.48 1.38
N ARG A 174 2.49 -12.34 0.68
CA ARG A 174 2.33 -12.23 -0.77
C ARG A 174 3.61 -12.56 -1.54
N ASN A 175 4.77 -12.63 -0.90
CA ASN A 175 6.07 -12.93 -1.56
C ASN A 175 6.03 -14.19 -2.46
N GLY A 176 5.15 -15.16 -2.15
CA GLY A 176 5.00 -16.38 -2.95
C GLY A 176 4.18 -16.24 -4.24
N PHE A 177 3.42 -15.16 -4.41
CA PHE A 177 2.41 -15.05 -5.48
C PHE A 177 3.03 -14.83 -6.87
N GLN A 178 4.25 -14.31 -6.93
CA GLN A 178 4.84 -13.79 -8.16
C GLN A 178 5.97 -14.66 -8.74
N THR A 179 6.21 -15.83 -8.14
CA THR A 179 7.33 -16.72 -8.46
C THR A 179 7.36 -17.25 -9.91
N GLU A 180 6.23 -17.18 -10.63
CA GLU A 180 6.11 -17.65 -12.02
C GLU A 180 6.05 -16.51 -13.07
N PHE A 181 6.10 -15.24 -12.66
CA PHE A 181 6.15 -14.11 -13.61
C PHE A 181 7.50 -14.04 -14.33
N LYS A 182 7.52 -13.43 -15.52
CA LYS A 182 8.78 -13.20 -16.28
C LYS A 182 9.40 -11.82 -16.03
N PHE A 183 8.76 -11.02 -15.19
CA PHE A 183 9.14 -9.66 -14.86
C PHE A 183 8.68 -9.36 -13.43
N ASP A 184 9.37 -8.44 -12.77
CA ASP A 184 8.89 -7.81 -11.55
C ASP A 184 8.33 -6.42 -11.85
N LYS A 185 7.56 -5.89 -10.90
CA LYS A 185 7.09 -4.50 -10.97
C LYS A 185 7.75 -3.67 -9.87
N ALA A 186 8.09 -2.44 -10.23
CA ALA A 186 8.75 -1.53 -9.33
C ALA A 186 8.11 -0.15 -9.36
N GLN A 187 8.09 0.49 -8.19
CA GLN A 187 7.67 1.86 -8.02
C GLN A 187 8.65 2.60 -7.09
N ARG A 188 8.99 3.84 -7.44
CA ARG A 188 9.67 4.76 -6.52
C ARG A 188 9.19 6.19 -6.72
N TYR A 189 9.44 7.03 -5.73
CA TYR A 189 9.19 8.47 -5.81
C TYR A 189 10.50 9.24 -5.84
N VAL A 190 10.64 10.11 -6.84
CA VAL A 190 11.80 10.99 -7.01
C VAL A 190 11.39 12.45 -7.07
N HIS A 191 12.25 13.35 -6.62
CA HIS A 191 12.01 14.79 -6.68
C HIS A 191 12.06 15.28 -8.14
N GLU A 192 11.07 16.05 -8.59
CA GLU A 192 10.99 16.52 -9.99
C GLU A 192 12.24 17.25 -10.49
N ALA A 193 12.89 18.05 -9.64
CA ALA A 193 13.99 18.92 -10.08
C ALA A 193 15.35 18.23 -10.07
N THR A 194 15.52 17.19 -9.26
CA THR A 194 16.83 16.55 -9.05
C THR A 194 16.83 15.07 -9.40
N ASN A 195 15.65 14.45 -9.53
CA ASN A 195 15.44 13.02 -9.63
C ASN A 195 16.02 12.22 -8.45
N ASP A 196 16.26 12.86 -7.29
CA ASP A 196 16.69 12.15 -6.08
C ASP A 196 15.52 11.43 -5.42
N TYR A 197 15.77 10.26 -4.82
CA TYR A 197 14.77 9.57 -4.01
C TYR A 197 14.22 10.49 -2.91
N ILE A 198 12.91 10.54 -2.82
CA ILE A 198 12.20 11.25 -1.75
C ILE A 198 12.22 10.44 -0.45
N SER A 199 12.00 9.14 -0.56
CA SER A 199 11.95 8.22 0.58
C SER A 199 13.33 7.67 0.95
N TYR A 200 13.40 7.17 2.18
CA TYR A 200 14.48 6.33 2.70
C TYR A 200 13.95 4.90 2.82
N SER A 201 14.84 3.91 2.75
CA SER A 201 14.45 2.51 2.99
C SER A 201 13.90 2.36 4.42
N ASN A 202 12.89 1.52 4.57
CA ASN A 202 12.37 1.12 5.89
C ASN A 202 13.16 -0.04 6.49
N THR A 203 14.13 -0.60 5.76
CA THR A 203 14.96 -1.71 6.20
C THR A 203 16.21 -1.20 6.92
N TYR A 204 16.43 -1.69 8.15
CA TYR A 204 17.66 -1.39 8.90
C TYR A 204 18.88 -1.97 8.19
N THR A 205 19.92 -1.15 8.02
CA THR A 205 21.21 -1.61 7.52
C THR A 205 22.34 -0.95 8.32
N PRO A 206 23.26 -1.71 8.95
CA PRO A 206 24.29 -1.15 9.86
C PRO A 206 25.16 -0.03 9.30
N LEU A 207 25.31 0.06 7.98
CA LEU A 207 26.23 1.02 7.33
C LEU A 207 25.52 2.16 6.60
N ARG A 208 24.21 2.08 6.38
CA ARG A 208 23.49 2.98 5.46
C ARG A 208 22.15 3.48 5.98
N ASN A 209 21.56 2.76 6.94
CA ASN A 209 20.29 3.09 7.57
C ASN A 209 20.33 2.53 9.00
N GLU A 210 21.28 3.01 9.80
CA GLU A 210 21.45 2.58 11.19
C GLU A 210 20.57 3.38 12.17
N SER A 211 20.22 4.60 11.80
CA SER A 211 19.28 5.47 12.50
C SER A 211 18.44 6.29 11.52
N ARG A 212 17.26 6.70 11.98
CA ARG A 212 16.31 7.51 11.20
C ARG A 212 15.78 8.65 12.08
N GLU A 213 15.89 9.86 11.57
CA GLU A 213 15.29 11.05 12.15
C GLU A 213 13.90 11.27 11.55
N ALA A 214 13.10 12.18 12.13
CA ALA A 214 11.75 12.44 11.67
C ALA A 214 11.68 12.81 10.17
N ASN A 215 12.65 13.57 9.66
CA ASN A 215 12.75 13.93 8.24
C ASN A 215 13.10 12.75 7.31
N HIS A 216 13.71 11.67 7.83
CA HIS A 216 13.94 10.42 7.09
C HIS A 216 12.70 9.52 7.09
N ILE A 217 11.86 9.62 8.13
CA ILE A 217 10.62 8.85 8.29
C ILE A 217 9.46 9.48 7.52
N ALA A 218 9.32 10.79 7.64
CA ALA A 218 8.16 11.56 7.18
C ALA A 218 7.76 11.27 5.73
N PRO A 219 8.64 11.26 4.71
CA PRO A 219 8.20 11.05 3.33
C PRO A 219 7.67 9.64 3.06
N GLY A 220 8.31 8.61 3.66
CA GLY A 220 7.86 7.22 3.52
C GLY A 220 6.56 6.95 4.28
N LEU A 221 6.40 7.57 5.46
CA LEU A 221 5.16 7.50 6.24
C LEU A 221 4.03 8.29 5.55
N PHE A 222 4.30 9.48 5.02
CA PHE A 222 3.33 10.28 4.29
C PHE A 222 2.75 9.53 3.09
N ARG A 223 3.61 8.82 2.34
CA ARG A 223 3.20 7.95 1.24
C ARG A 223 2.21 6.88 1.72
N LEU A 224 2.59 6.12 2.75
CA LEU A 224 1.75 5.09 3.35
C LEU A 224 0.41 5.66 3.86
N LEU A 225 0.47 6.76 4.61
CA LEU A 225 -0.73 7.40 5.16
C LEU A 225 -1.65 7.90 4.06
N SER A 226 -1.11 8.48 2.99
CA SER A 226 -1.91 8.92 1.85
C SER A 226 -2.65 7.75 1.21
N HIS A 227 -2.01 6.60 1.07
CA HIS A 227 -2.61 5.38 0.54
C HIS A 227 -3.72 4.82 1.45
N GLU A 228 -3.39 4.47 2.68
CA GLU A 228 -4.31 3.78 3.59
C GLU A 228 -5.47 4.67 4.03
N LEU A 229 -5.22 5.98 4.18
CA LEU A 229 -6.29 6.91 4.49
C LEU A 229 -7.13 7.23 3.25
N ALA A 230 -6.64 7.02 2.01
CA ALA A 230 -7.51 7.06 0.84
C ALA A 230 -8.58 5.98 0.92
N HIS A 231 -8.23 4.75 1.32
CA HIS A 231 -9.21 3.71 1.61
C HIS A 231 -10.20 4.16 2.69
N ALA A 232 -9.73 4.73 3.79
CA ALA A 232 -10.62 5.21 4.85
C ALA A 232 -11.64 6.25 4.35
N ASN A 233 -11.21 7.19 3.50
CA ASN A 233 -12.06 8.25 2.96
C ASN A 233 -12.89 7.82 1.74
N ASP A 234 -12.50 6.77 1.00
CA ASP A 234 -13.30 6.14 -0.06
C ASP A 234 -14.56 5.47 0.52
N PHE A 235 -14.40 4.76 1.64
CA PHE A 235 -15.46 4.00 2.27
C PHE A 235 -16.33 4.80 3.24
N LEU A 236 -15.83 5.91 3.79
CA LEU A 236 -16.56 6.78 4.71
C LEU A 236 -16.20 8.24 4.44
N GLN A 237 -16.92 8.86 3.51
CA GLN A 237 -16.66 10.22 3.02
C GLN A 237 -17.12 11.29 4.02
N GLU A 238 -16.70 12.54 3.82
CA GLU A 238 -17.04 13.65 4.72
C GLU A 238 -18.54 13.85 4.90
N HIS A 239 -19.33 13.73 3.83
CA HIS A 239 -20.78 13.88 3.93
C HIS A 239 -21.43 12.74 4.76
N ASP A 240 -20.91 11.52 4.67
CA ASP A 240 -21.35 10.38 5.47
C ASP A 240 -20.97 10.53 6.95
N LEU A 241 -19.84 11.15 7.26
CA LEU A 241 -19.44 11.42 8.64
C LEU A 241 -20.44 12.34 9.36
N THR A 242 -21.06 13.28 8.65
CA THR A 242 -22.08 14.18 9.23
C THR A 242 -23.40 13.48 9.56
N GLN A 243 -23.66 12.32 8.95
CA GLN A 243 -24.91 11.56 9.08
C GLN A 243 -24.77 10.35 10.02
N ILE A 244 -23.62 10.19 10.67
CA ILE A 244 -23.33 8.99 11.45
C ILE A 244 -24.32 8.83 12.63
N PRO A 245 -24.91 7.64 12.82
CA PRO A 245 -25.87 7.43 13.90
C PRO A 245 -25.21 7.46 15.29
N SER A 246 -26.02 7.65 16.33
CA SER A 246 -25.55 7.69 17.71
C SER A 246 -25.32 6.32 18.36
N TYR A 247 -25.73 5.23 17.71
CA TYR A 247 -25.62 3.86 18.19
C TYR A 247 -25.55 2.88 17.01
N GLY A 248 -25.23 1.61 17.30
CA GLY A 248 -25.09 0.55 16.30
C GLY A 248 -23.62 0.36 15.89
N TYR A 249 -23.36 -0.56 14.97
CA TYR A 249 -22.00 -0.93 14.58
C TYR A 249 -21.51 -0.12 13.38
N ILE A 250 -20.27 0.39 13.43
CA ILE A 250 -19.68 1.16 12.32
C ILE A 250 -19.69 0.39 11.00
N THR A 251 -19.43 -0.92 11.01
CA THR A 251 -19.44 -1.72 9.78
C THR A 251 -20.82 -1.76 9.12
N ASN A 252 -21.90 -1.82 9.91
CA ASN A 252 -23.27 -1.80 9.41
C ASN A 252 -23.64 -0.44 8.80
N TYR A 253 -23.01 0.63 9.28
CA TYR A 253 -23.18 1.96 8.72
C TYR A 253 -22.42 2.14 7.39
N ILE A 254 -21.15 1.69 7.34
CA ILE A 254 -20.27 1.83 6.16
C ILE A 254 -20.74 0.95 4.99
N HIS A 255 -21.13 -0.29 5.26
CA HIS A 255 -21.42 -1.28 4.21
C HIS A 255 -22.41 -0.81 3.13
N PRO A 256 -23.58 -0.20 3.45
CA PRO A 256 -24.52 0.26 2.44
C PRO A 256 -24.13 1.57 1.73
N LEU A 257 -23.10 2.29 2.17
CA LEU A 257 -22.73 3.58 1.58
C LEU A 257 -22.27 3.43 0.13
N LYS A 258 -22.45 4.49 -0.67
CA LYS A 258 -21.85 4.56 -2.01
C LYS A 258 -20.40 5.02 -1.85
N LYS A 259 -19.46 4.25 -2.39
CA LYS A 259 -18.02 4.50 -2.30
C LYS A 259 -17.55 5.27 -3.52
N LEU A 260 -16.50 6.07 -3.35
CA LEU A 260 -15.92 6.88 -4.43
C LEU A 260 -15.35 5.99 -5.54
N ASN A 261 -14.81 4.82 -5.22
CA ASN A 261 -14.29 3.86 -6.20
C ASN A 261 -15.36 3.36 -7.18
N HIS A 262 -16.61 3.18 -6.75
CA HIS A 262 -17.72 2.84 -7.65
C HIS A 262 -18.01 3.99 -8.61
N GLU A 263 -17.95 5.24 -8.13
CA GLU A 263 -18.16 6.42 -8.96
C GLU A 263 -17.03 6.59 -9.99
N LEU A 264 -15.79 6.30 -9.60
CA LEU A 264 -14.65 6.30 -10.52
C LEU A 264 -14.83 5.26 -11.63
N ILE A 265 -15.25 4.02 -11.30
CA ILE A 265 -15.52 2.99 -12.31
C ILE A 265 -16.66 3.40 -13.24
N GLU A 266 -17.73 3.97 -12.71
CA GLU A 266 -18.88 4.43 -13.50
C GLU A 266 -18.48 5.57 -14.46
N ARG A 267 -17.58 6.45 -14.01
CA ARG A 267 -17.13 7.63 -14.76
C ARG A 267 -16.03 7.30 -15.78
N ASP A 268 -14.96 6.63 -15.35
CA ASP A 268 -13.76 6.39 -16.13
C ASP A 268 -13.00 5.12 -15.65
N PRO A 269 -13.44 3.93 -16.08
CA PRO A 269 -12.89 2.65 -15.62
C PRO A 269 -11.55 2.31 -16.28
N LEU A 270 -10.72 1.53 -15.59
CA LEU A 270 -9.61 0.80 -16.21
C LEU A 270 -10.14 -0.27 -17.16
N THR A 271 -9.46 -0.47 -18.28
CA THR A 271 -9.99 -1.30 -19.39
C THR A 271 -9.16 -2.56 -19.66
N SER A 272 -7.93 -2.64 -19.17
CA SER A 272 -7.03 -3.77 -19.45
C SER A 272 -7.43 -5.04 -18.68
N ASN A 273 -8.13 -5.96 -19.34
CA ASN A 273 -8.42 -7.30 -18.79
C ASN A 273 -7.13 -8.10 -18.52
N LEU A 274 -6.11 -7.91 -19.36
CA LEU A 274 -4.80 -8.56 -19.19
C LEU A 274 -4.15 -8.18 -17.86
N LEU A 275 -4.10 -6.88 -17.56
CA LEU A 275 -3.49 -6.38 -16.33
C LEU A 275 -4.34 -6.67 -15.10
N ASN A 276 -5.68 -6.64 -15.22
CA ASN A 276 -6.57 -7.11 -14.16
C ASN A 276 -6.25 -8.55 -13.75
N LYS A 277 -6.20 -9.50 -14.70
CA LYS A 277 -5.83 -10.90 -14.41
C LYS A 277 -4.44 -11.02 -13.81
N ALA A 278 -3.47 -10.27 -14.33
CA ALA A 278 -2.11 -10.27 -13.81
C ALA A 278 -2.07 -9.78 -12.35
N ALA A 279 -2.82 -8.73 -12.02
CA ALA A 279 -2.89 -8.16 -10.68
C ALA A 279 -3.63 -9.07 -9.68
N GLN A 280 -4.68 -9.78 -10.10
CA GLN A 280 -5.32 -10.77 -9.23
C GLN A 280 -4.35 -11.88 -8.80
N ILE A 281 -3.49 -12.34 -9.72
CA ILE A 281 -2.45 -13.33 -9.40
C ILE A 281 -1.38 -12.68 -8.52
N ALA A 282 -0.90 -11.49 -8.90
CA ALA A 282 0.21 -10.84 -8.21
C ALA A 282 -0.12 -10.40 -6.77
N PHE A 283 -1.37 -10.03 -6.49
CA PHE A 283 -1.74 -9.39 -5.22
C PHE A 283 -2.86 -10.09 -4.44
N GLN A 284 -3.74 -10.85 -5.11
CA GLN A 284 -4.91 -11.51 -4.49
C GLN A 284 -4.72 -13.03 -4.34
N GLY A 285 -3.58 -13.57 -4.79
CA GLY A 285 -3.25 -14.99 -4.64
C GLY A 285 -4.03 -15.91 -5.60
N GLU A 286 -4.58 -15.37 -6.70
CA GLU A 286 -5.15 -16.23 -7.75
C GLU A 286 -4.09 -17.13 -8.40
N SER A 287 -4.51 -18.29 -8.91
CA SER A 287 -3.58 -19.26 -9.50
C SER A 287 -3.00 -18.79 -10.84
N MET A 288 -1.70 -19.03 -11.05
CA MET A 288 -1.00 -18.68 -12.28
C MET A 288 -1.62 -19.33 -13.53
N THR A 289 -2.01 -18.50 -14.51
CA THR A 289 -2.57 -18.96 -15.80
C THR A 289 -1.50 -19.07 -16.88
N ASN A 290 -1.78 -19.85 -17.94
CA ASN A 290 -0.90 -19.95 -19.11
C ASN A 290 -0.73 -18.62 -19.87
N GLU A 291 -1.75 -17.76 -19.84
CA GLU A 291 -1.71 -16.42 -20.43
C GLU A 291 -0.70 -15.55 -19.68
N ILE A 292 -0.85 -15.43 -18.36
CA ILE A 292 0.02 -14.58 -17.53
C ILE A 292 1.44 -15.15 -17.40
N ARG A 293 1.62 -16.48 -17.33
CA ARG A 293 2.94 -17.12 -17.32
C ARG A 293 3.80 -16.77 -18.55
N ARG A 294 3.16 -16.41 -19.67
CA ARG A 294 3.87 -16.00 -20.90
C ARG A 294 4.02 -14.49 -21.04
N LEU A 295 3.34 -13.70 -20.21
CA LEU A 295 3.38 -12.24 -20.25
C LEU A 295 4.79 -11.74 -19.96
N THR A 296 5.31 -10.87 -20.83
CA THR A 296 6.59 -10.18 -20.64
C THR A 296 6.34 -8.79 -20.07
N GLY A 297 7.35 -8.20 -19.41
CA GLY A 297 7.21 -6.84 -18.87
C GLY A 297 7.04 -5.78 -19.96
N GLU A 298 7.54 -6.01 -21.17
CA GLU A 298 7.27 -5.17 -22.35
C GLU A 298 5.77 -5.17 -22.70
N VAL A 299 5.16 -6.35 -22.86
CA VAL A 299 3.72 -6.45 -23.20
C VAL A 299 2.82 -5.96 -22.05
N ALA A 300 3.22 -6.20 -20.80
CA ALA A 300 2.53 -5.63 -19.64
C ALA A 300 2.64 -4.10 -19.64
N GLY A 301 3.82 -3.58 -19.99
CA GLY A 301 4.12 -2.17 -20.17
C GLY A 301 3.25 -1.50 -21.21
N ASP A 302 3.20 -2.05 -22.42
CA ASP A 302 2.37 -1.53 -23.51
C ASP A 302 0.88 -1.49 -23.12
N ALA A 303 0.39 -2.54 -22.46
CA ALA A 303 -0.98 -2.60 -21.97
C ALA A 303 -1.26 -1.59 -20.85
N PHE A 304 -0.25 -1.25 -20.05
CA PHE A 304 -0.34 -0.29 -18.94
C PHE A 304 -0.29 1.15 -19.47
N GLU A 305 0.59 1.40 -20.44
CA GLU A 305 0.73 2.69 -21.10
C GLU A 305 -0.55 3.11 -21.82
N ALA A 306 -1.24 2.15 -22.47
CA ALA A 306 -2.48 2.36 -23.20
C ALA A 306 -3.72 2.54 -22.31
N ASP A 307 -3.58 2.39 -20.99
CA ASP A 307 -4.66 2.48 -20.01
C ASP A 307 -4.35 3.58 -18.98
N LYS A 308 -5.23 3.78 -18.01
CA LYS A 308 -5.29 5.03 -17.23
C LYS A 308 -4.94 4.88 -15.75
N ALA A 309 -4.15 3.86 -15.43
CA ALA A 309 -3.70 3.59 -14.07
C ALA A 309 -2.47 4.43 -13.69
N ALA A 310 -2.40 4.82 -12.42
CA ALA A 310 -1.21 5.46 -11.85
C ALA A 310 -0.11 4.46 -11.49
N ALA A 311 -0.48 3.23 -11.12
CA ALA A 311 0.42 2.13 -10.77
C ALA A 311 -0.18 0.77 -11.11
N PHE A 312 0.63 -0.29 -11.20
CA PHE A 312 0.13 -1.63 -11.51
C PHE A 312 -0.80 -2.17 -10.40
N TYR A 313 -0.58 -1.77 -9.15
CA TYR A 313 -1.44 -2.16 -8.04
C TYR A 313 -2.90 -1.69 -8.17
N SER A 314 -3.17 -0.65 -8.96
CA SER A 314 -4.53 -0.17 -9.29
C SER A 314 -5.43 -1.25 -9.91
N TYR A 315 -4.86 -2.26 -10.58
CA TYR A 315 -5.61 -3.35 -11.21
C TYR A 315 -6.03 -4.46 -10.23
N SER A 316 -5.59 -4.40 -8.96
CA SER A 316 -5.89 -5.43 -7.96
C SER A 316 -7.30 -5.29 -7.40
N SER A 317 -7.80 -4.07 -7.22
CA SER A 317 -9.19 -3.79 -6.89
C SER A 317 -9.54 -2.33 -7.21
N PRO A 318 -10.83 -1.98 -7.33
CA PRO A 318 -11.24 -0.60 -7.53
C PRO A 318 -10.85 0.35 -6.40
N ALA A 319 -10.80 -0.14 -5.15
CA ALA A 319 -10.35 0.66 -4.01
C ALA A 319 -8.86 1.00 -4.14
N GLU A 320 -8.05 0.06 -4.65
CA GLU A 320 -6.61 0.28 -4.86
C GLU A 320 -6.34 1.25 -6.00
N ASP A 321 -7.19 1.30 -7.03
CA ASP A 321 -7.11 2.33 -8.06
C ASP A 321 -7.31 3.74 -7.49
N VAL A 322 -8.32 3.93 -6.65
CA VAL A 322 -8.54 5.19 -5.90
C VAL A 322 -7.32 5.52 -5.03
N ALA A 323 -6.83 4.56 -4.24
CA ALA A 323 -5.72 4.80 -3.32
C ALA A 323 -4.41 5.17 -4.05
N MET A 324 -4.08 4.49 -5.14
CA MET A 324 -2.86 4.79 -5.92
C MET A 324 -2.93 6.14 -6.64
N LEU A 325 -4.09 6.52 -7.18
CA LEU A 325 -4.31 7.85 -7.76
C LEU A 325 -4.13 8.94 -6.71
N PHE A 326 -4.72 8.75 -5.53
CA PHE A 326 -4.65 9.71 -4.44
C PHE A 326 -3.24 9.81 -3.83
N GLU A 327 -2.55 8.69 -3.64
CA GLU A 327 -1.15 8.63 -3.18
C GLU A 327 -0.24 9.43 -4.12
N ALA A 328 -0.32 9.20 -5.43
CA ALA A 328 0.48 9.92 -6.42
C ALA A 328 0.24 11.43 -6.37
N TYR A 329 -1.02 11.86 -6.27
CA TYR A 329 -1.37 13.27 -6.13
C TYR A 329 -0.81 13.88 -4.83
N MET A 330 -1.02 13.23 -3.67
CA MET A 330 -0.56 13.76 -2.38
C MET A 330 0.96 13.84 -2.32
N MET A 331 1.66 12.82 -2.83
CA MET A 331 3.13 12.79 -2.89
C MET A 331 3.67 13.95 -3.73
N TYR A 332 3.05 14.21 -4.89
CA TYR A 332 3.42 15.33 -5.73
C TYR A 332 3.12 16.68 -5.07
N LYS A 333 1.92 16.85 -4.51
CA LYS A 333 1.50 18.07 -3.81
C LYS A 333 2.44 18.44 -2.67
N LYS A 334 2.84 17.46 -1.85
CA LYS A 334 3.66 17.69 -0.66
C LYS A 334 5.14 17.82 -0.95
N TYR A 335 5.67 16.91 -1.77
CA TYR A 335 7.12 16.73 -1.93
C TYR A 335 7.63 17.02 -3.34
N ARG A 336 6.77 17.49 -4.25
CA ARG A 336 7.10 17.61 -5.69
C ARG A 336 7.62 16.28 -6.24
N ALA A 337 7.08 15.19 -5.72
CA ALA A 337 7.52 13.84 -5.99
C ALA A 337 6.81 13.27 -7.22
N LEU A 338 7.59 12.81 -8.19
CA LEU A 338 7.12 12.09 -9.37
C LEU A 338 7.30 10.59 -9.14
N SER A 339 6.27 9.81 -9.48
CA SER A 339 6.35 8.35 -9.41
C SER A 339 7.06 7.82 -10.66
N ASP A 340 8.13 7.04 -10.48
CA ASP A 340 8.59 6.10 -11.49
C ASP A 340 7.83 4.80 -11.29
N VAL A 341 7.29 4.23 -12.37
CA VAL A 341 6.71 2.88 -12.41
C VAL A 341 7.38 2.11 -13.53
N ALA A 342 7.69 0.83 -13.29
CA ALA A 342 8.37 0.00 -14.28
C ALA A 342 8.03 -1.48 -14.16
N PHE A 343 8.14 -2.17 -15.29
CA PHE A 343 8.26 -3.61 -15.35
C PHE A 343 9.72 -3.97 -15.65
N LEU A 344 10.31 -4.79 -14.80
CA LEU A 344 11.74 -5.08 -14.75
C LEU A 344 12.01 -6.55 -15.06
N SER A 345 13.14 -6.85 -15.70
CA SER A 345 13.62 -8.23 -15.82
C SER A 345 14.02 -8.78 -14.45
N ILE A 346 13.75 -10.06 -14.21
CA ILE A 346 14.21 -10.76 -13.00
C ILE A 346 15.66 -11.22 -13.18
N PRO A 347 16.62 -10.78 -12.34
CA PRO A 347 18.01 -11.25 -12.37
C PRO A 347 18.09 -12.78 -12.23
N GLN A 348 18.99 -13.40 -12.99
CA GLN A 348 19.22 -14.85 -12.98
C GLN A 348 20.55 -15.23 -12.29
N ILE A 349 21.00 -14.39 -11.37
CA ILE A 349 22.24 -14.54 -10.60
C ILE A 349 21.92 -14.40 -9.11
N GLU A 350 22.69 -15.06 -8.24
CA GLU A 350 22.44 -15.05 -6.78
C GLU A 350 22.80 -13.69 -6.16
N ASP A 351 23.95 -13.13 -6.52
CA ASP A 351 24.44 -11.83 -6.02
C ASP A 351 24.09 -10.71 -7.00
N TYR A 352 22.81 -10.36 -7.10
CA TYR A 352 22.35 -9.26 -7.93
C TYR A 352 22.37 -7.92 -7.19
N SER A 353 22.65 -6.85 -7.94
CA SER A 353 22.45 -5.46 -7.54
C SER A 353 21.12 -4.93 -8.09
N CYS A 354 20.68 -3.77 -7.61
CA CYS A 354 19.53 -3.08 -8.22
C CYS A 354 19.70 -2.79 -9.72
N ASN A 355 20.93 -2.74 -10.24
CA ASN A 355 21.15 -2.51 -11.66
C ASN A 355 21.02 -3.76 -12.52
N ASP A 356 20.94 -4.95 -11.92
CA ASP A 356 20.70 -6.19 -12.65
C ASP A 356 19.22 -6.37 -13.02
N TRP A 357 18.33 -5.69 -12.29
CA TRP A 357 16.95 -5.48 -12.69
C TRP A 357 16.89 -4.49 -13.84
N LYS A 358 16.73 -4.98 -15.07
CA LYS A 358 16.70 -4.15 -16.28
C LYS A 358 15.29 -3.70 -16.58
N VAL A 359 15.13 -2.41 -16.88
CA VAL A 359 13.85 -1.85 -17.34
C VAL A 359 13.44 -2.54 -18.64
N GLN A 360 12.30 -3.23 -18.64
CA GLN A 360 11.65 -3.76 -19.85
C GLN A 360 10.62 -2.75 -20.40
N TRP A 361 9.95 -2.04 -19.49
CA TRP A 361 9.13 -0.86 -19.75
C TRP A 361 9.12 0.01 -18.49
N GLY A 362 9.04 1.33 -18.62
CA GLY A 362 8.86 2.20 -17.46
C GLY A 362 8.61 3.66 -17.81
N GLN A 363 7.88 4.34 -16.94
CA GLN A 363 7.56 5.77 -17.07
C GLN A 363 7.71 6.49 -15.73
N ARG A 364 8.22 7.71 -15.79
CA ARG A 364 8.18 8.71 -14.74
C ARG A 364 6.96 9.59 -14.92
N SER A 365 6.29 9.90 -13.81
CA SER A 365 5.12 10.77 -13.74
C SER A 365 3.95 10.28 -14.60
N ARG A 366 3.39 9.11 -14.29
CA ARG A 366 2.07 8.71 -14.85
C ARG A 366 1.00 9.77 -14.62
N LEU A 367 1.09 10.53 -13.52
CA LEU A 367 0.20 11.64 -13.21
C LEU A 367 0.26 12.81 -14.23
N SER A 368 1.28 12.85 -15.10
CA SER A 368 1.39 13.79 -16.22
C SER A 368 0.62 13.33 -17.47
N ASP A 369 0.13 12.09 -17.51
CA ASP A 369 -0.81 11.67 -18.55
C ASP A 369 -2.19 12.31 -18.30
N ASN A 370 -2.83 12.84 -19.34
CA ASN A 370 -4.08 13.59 -19.18
C ASN A 370 -5.22 12.72 -18.63
N ASP A 371 -5.33 11.46 -19.08
CA ASP A 371 -6.40 10.57 -18.62
C ASP A 371 -6.14 10.14 -17.18
N VAL A 372 -4.89 9.83 -16.82
CA VAL A 372 -4.51 9.54 -15.42
C VAL A 372 -4.74 10.77 -14.52
N GLN A 373 -4.38 11.96 -14.99
CA GLN A 373 -4.55 13.21 -14.27
C GLN A 373 -6.03 13.50 -14.01
N ASP A 374 -6.90 13.33 -15.01
CA ASP A 374 -8.34 13.56 -14.87
C ASP A 374 -8.96 12.66 -13.81
N ARG A 375 -8.54 11.40 -13.74
CA ARG A 375 -8.96 10.43 -12.71
C ARG A 375 -8.44 10.82 -11.33
N ALA A 376 -7.16 11.21 -11.23
CA ALA A 376 -6.57 11.66 -9.98
C ALA A 376 -7.21 12.95 -9.46
N VAL A 377 -7.57 13.88 -10.35
CA VAL A 377 -8.30 15.12 -10.01
C VAL A 377 -9.66 14.80 -9.42
N PHE A 378 -10.41 13.88 -10.03
CA PHE A 378 -11.70 13.44 -9.51
C PHE A 378 -11.56 12.82 -8.12
N VAL A 379 -10.61 11.90 -7.95
CA VAL A 379 -10.36 11.21 -6.68
C VAL A 379 -9.95 12.19 -5.58
N ALA A 380 -8.96 13.04 -5.84
CA ALA A 380 -8.48 14.01 -4.86
C ALA A 380 -9.54 15.07 -4.53
N SER A 381 -10.37 15.46 -5.50
CA SER A 381 -11.53 16.34 -5.26
C SER A 381 -12.53 15.69 -4.31
N GLY A 382 -12.86 14.40 -4.53
CA GLY A 382 -13.78 13.65 -3.69
C GLY A 382 -13.28 13.46 -2.27
N ILE A 383 -12.03 13.05 -2.10
CA ILE A 383 -11.42 12.78 -0.79
C ILE A 383 -11.16 14.07 0.00
N LEU A 384 -10.63 15.13 -0.63
CA LEU A 384 -10.30 16.37 0.07
C LEU A 384 -11.45 17.38 0.19
N GLY A 385 -12.59 17.12 -0.48
CA GLY A 385 -13.71 18.07 -0.52
C GLY A 385 -13.40 19.40 -1.22
N LYS A 386 -12.31 19.45 -2.02
CA LYS A 386 -11.92 20.64 -2.80
C LYS A 386 -12.52 20.57 -4.20
N SER A 387 -12.67 21.70 -4.87
CA SER A 387 -13.11 21.72 -6.27
C SER A 387 -12.06 21.11 -7.19
N GLU A 388 -12.47 20.41 -8.26
CA GLU A 388 -11.55 19.90 -9.29
C GLU A 388 -10.63 21.01 -9.87
N LEU A 389 -11.13 22.26 -9.98
CA LEU A 389 -10.32 23.40 -10.42
C LEU A 389 -9.15 23.70 -9.46
N THR A 390 -9.40 23.63 -8.15
CA THR A 390 -8.36 23.79 -7.12
C THR A 390 -7.32 22.69 -7.24
N ILE A 391 -7.77 21.44 -7.37
CA ILE A 391 -6.88 20.28 -7.51
C ILE A 391 -6.01 20.40 -8.77
N ARG A 392 -6.60 20.79 -9.91
CA ARG A 392 -5.85 21.01 -11.15
C ARG A 392 -4.81 22.13 -11.02
N ALA A 393 -5.12 23.20 -10.29
CA ALA A 393 -4.16 24.28 -10.06
C ALA A 393 -2.92 23.80 -9.28
N GLU A 394 -3.10 22.90 -8.30
CA GLU A 394 -1.99 22.27 -7.55
C GLU A 394 -1.14 21.35 -8.44
N LEU A 395 -1.70 20.83 -9.54
CA LEU A 395 -1.03 19.99 -10.53
C LEU A 395 -0.40 20.76 -11.71
N SER A 396 -0.61 22.07 -11.80
CA SER A 396 -0.24 22.90 -12.97
C SER A 396 1.24 22.89 -13.36
N SER A 397 2.13 22.52 -12.43
CA SER A 397 3.59 22.49 -12.65
C SER A 397 4.11 21.09 -12.96
N LEU A 398 3.22 20.11 -13.22
CA LEU A 398 3.65 18.76 -13.61
C LEU A 398 4.39 18.83 -14.96
N PRO A 399 5.28 17.85 -15.24
CA PRO A 399 5.77 17.64 -16.60
C PRO A 399 4.60 17.53 -17.59
N ALA A 400 4.80 18.03 -18.81
CA ALA A 400 3.75 18.11 -19.84
C ALA A 400 3.25 16.73 -20.32
N ALA A 401 4.05 15.68 -20.11
CA ALA A 401 3.71 14.30 -20.40
C ALA A 401 4.57 13.38 -19.51
N PRO A 402 4.20 12.09 -19.33
CA PRO A 402 5.07 11.12 -18.70
C PRO A 402 6.41 10.99 -19.44
N GLU A 403 7.50 10.78 -18.70
CA GLU A 403 8.84 10.61 -19.27
C GLU A 403 9.22 9.13 -19.30
N VAL A 404 9.67 8.62 -20.45
CA VAL A 404 10.02 7.20 -20.60
C VAL A 404 11.36 6.89 -19.94
N LEU A 405 11.41 5.85 -19.11
CA LEU A 405 12.65 5.31 -18.55
C LEU A 405 13.39 4.48 -19.61
N SER A 406 14.72 4.58 -19.67
CA SER A 406 15.50 3.91 -20.71
C SER A 406 15.46 2.38 -20.57
N VAL A 407 14.87 1.71 -21.57
CA VAL A 407 14.82 0.24 -21.65
C VAL A 407 16.23 -0.35 -21.67
N GLY A 408 16.42 -1.45 -20.95
CA GLY A 408 17.70 -2.13 -20.77
C GLY A 408 18.63 -1.49 -19.75
N GLN A 409 18.31 -0.29 -19.24
CA GLN A 409 19.04 0.31 -18.13
C GLN A 409 18.71 -0.40 -16.82
N GLY A 410 19.69 -0.48 -15.91
CA GLY A 410 19.45 -0.99 -14.55
C GLY A 410 18.54 -0.06 -13.75
N TRP A 411 17.74 -0.60 -12.83
CA TRP A 411 16.74 0.16 -12.08
C TRP A 411 17.32 1.34 -11.29
N CYS A 412 18.45 1.16 -10.59
CA CYS A 412 19.09 2.29 -9.91
C CYS A 412 19.60 3.34 -10.89
N SER A 413 20.23 2.92 -11.99
CA SER A 413 20.75 3.83 -12.99
C SER A 413 19.64 4.59 -13.71
N SER A 414 18.44 4.01 -13.90
CA SER A 414 17.31 4.68 -14.53
C SER A 414 16.76 5.87 -13.74
N GLN A 415 17.17 6.02 -12.48
CA GLN A 415 16.79 7.15 -11.62
C GLN A 415 17.22 8.48 -12.23
N LYS A 416 18.45 8.54 -12.72
CA LYS A 416 19.01 9.73 -13.36
C LYS A 416 18.93 9.51 -14.87
N PHE A 417 18.17 10.36 -15.57
CA PHE A 417 18.34 10.46 -17.01
C PHE A 417 19.80 10.84 -17.26
N MET A 418 20.56 9.95 -17.90
CA MET A 418 21.87 10.36 -18.37
C MET A 418 21.65 11.42 -19.44
N ASP A 419 22.30 12.57 -19.32
CA ASP A 419 22.51 13.44 -20.46
C ASP A 419 23.18 12.58 -21.55
N VAL A 420 22.40 12.14 -22.53
CA VAL A 420 22.94 11.48 -23.71
C VAL A 420 23.60 12.57 -24.54
N ASN A 421 24.87 12.86 -24.24
CA ASN A 421 25.74 13.49 -25.21
C ASN A 421 26.47 12.35 -25.95
N PRO A 422 26.07 11.99 -27.18
CA PRO A 422 26.65 10.87 -27.88
C PRO A 422 27.94 11.30 -28.59
N GLU A 423 28.97 11.70 -27.84
CA GLU A 423 30.32 11.83 -28.41
C GLU A 423 31.41 11.31 -27.46
N ALA A 424 32.36 10.61 -28.09
CA ALA A 424 33.54 9.96 -27.56
C ALA A 424 33.33 8.67 -26.74
N ARG A 425 33.17 7.56 -27.47
CA ARG A 425 33.78 6.28 -27.06
C ARG A 425 35.28 6.52 -26.85
N SER A 426 35.71 6.63 -25.59
CA SER A 426 37.10 6.39 -25.24
C SER A 426 37.18 5.24 -24.26
N VAL A 427 38.04 4.28 -24.60
CA VAL A 427 38.34 3.10 -23.81
C VAL A 427 39.07 3.58 -22.55
N ILE A 428 38.35 3.67 -21.43
CA ILE A 428 38.95 3.83 -20.11
C ILE A 428 38.54 2.63 -19.26
N SER A 429 39.49 1.72 -19.11
CA SER A 429 39.79 0.90 -17.93
C SER A 429 38.64 0.68 -16.94
N ALA A 430 38.19 -0.57 -16.83
CA ALA A 430 37.20 -1.10 -15.89
C ALA A 430 37.65 -1.09 -14.40
N ALA A 431 38.39 -0.08 -13.95
CA ALA A 431 39.02 -0.09 -12.63
C ALA A 431 38.71 1.13 -11.74
N SER A 432 37.72 1.98 -12.04
CA SER A 432 37.35 3.07 -11.10
C SER A 432 35.85 3.40 -10.98
N MET A 433 34.95 2.44 -11.25
CA MET A 433 33.52 2.61 -10.92
C MET A 433 33.14 2.14 -9.51
N THR A 434 34.10 1.99 -8.59
CA THR A 434 33.87 1.59 -7.19
C THR A 434 33.34 2.72 -6.30
N GLY A 435 32.69 3.74 -6.88
CA GLY A 435 32.31 4.98 -6.19
C GLY A 435 30.81 5.24 -6.04
N PHE A 436 29.94 4.41 -6.62
CA PHE A 436 28.52 4.43 -6.21
C PHE A 436 28.37 3.46 -5.05
N SER A 437 28.44 3.98 -3.82
CA SER A 437 27.85 3.28 -2.67
C SER A 437 26.42 2.91 -3.08
N GLU A 438 26.12 1.62 -3.31
CA GLU A 438 24.80 1.15 -3.74
C GLU A 438 23.69 1.79 -2.90
N ASN A 439 22.93 2.72 -3.47
CA ASN A 439 21.91 3.44 -2.73
C ASN A 439 20.82 2.46 -2.27
N THR A 440 20.82 2.02 -1.00
CA THR A 440 19.87 0.99 -0.48
C THR A 440 18.42 1.46 -0.38
N ARG A 441 18.10 2.67 -0.86
CA ARG A 441 16.73 3.17 -0.93
C ARG A 441 15.83 2.31 -1.82
N TYR A 442 16.40 1.59 -2.81
CA TYR A 442 15.64 0.73 -3.72
C TYR A 442 15.02 -0.51 -3.05
N LEU A 443 15.43 -0.86 -1.82
CA LEU A 443 15.02 -2.12 -1.17
C LEU A 443 13.50 -2.24 -0.94
N GLU A 444 12.77 -1.13 -1.05
CA GLU A 444 11.30 -1.10 -0.92
C GLU A 444 10.60 -0.78 -2.25
N ASP A 445 11.33 -0.74 -3.37
CA ASP A 445 10.79 -0.32 -4.66
C ASP A 445 10.05 -1.45 -5.38
N LEU A 446 10.45 -2.71 -5.17
CA LEU A 446 9.73 -3.85 -5.72
C LEU A 446 8.39 -3.98 -5.00
N GLU A 447 7.30 -3.96 -5.77
CA GLU A 447 5.97 -4.16 -5.21
C GLU A 447 5.82 -5.65 -4.90
N ASN A 448 5.57 -6.04 -3.64
CA ASN A 448 5.30 -7.42 -3.24
C ASN A 448 3.82 -7.75 -3.23
#